data_AF-A0A5B0N0D3-F1
#
_entry.id   AF-A0A5B0N0D3-F1
#
_cell.length_a   1.000
_cell.length_b   1.000
_cell.length_c   1.000
_cell.angle_alpha   90.00
_cell.angle_beta   90.00
_cell.angle_gamma   90.00
#
_symmetry.space_group_name_H-M   'P 1'
#
loop_
_entity.id
_entity.type
_entity.pdbx_description
1 polymer ?
#
loop_
_entity_poly.entity_id
_entity_poly.type
_entity_poly.pdbx_seq_one_letter_code
_entity_poly.pdbx_strand_id
1 'polypeptide(L)'
;MVSGFILSPLSFRFQPGSVAEILPENCAEDVEKLFKLMKWTDLSDQVYRLSYYDSIQQDLPVGWTEYATLREIFTSRLDFMAVPGRSFIDWLSHFTSDPMETERLQEFCSIEGQDDLFEYTKRPRRTILEVLSEFKSATIPLDYIHDVFPQIRPRQFSIASSPKENKRYVQDLIVENSALVWEYMAVRNASIFISGSAGEMPKGVRSALKNVCVGQGGLDQTGADEFIERLEVLGKLQEDTWS
;
A
#
# COMPACT_ATOMS: atom_id res chain seq x y z
N MET A 1 -25.43 -22.32 -30.21
CA MET A 1 -25.90 -21.69 -28.96
C MET A 1 -24.75 -20.87 -28.41
N VAL A 2 -24.84 -19.55 -28.46
CA VAL A 2 -23.82 -18.67 -27.85
C VAL A 2 -24.13 -18.64 -26.36
N SER A 3 -23.26 -19.18 -25.52
CA SER A 3 -23.41 -19.08 -24.06
C SER A 3 -23.16 -17.63 -23.67
N GLY A 4 -24.24 -16.84 -23.60
CA GLY A 4 -24.18 -15.45 -23.17
C GLY A 4 -23.91 -15.40 -21.66
N PHE A 5 -22.78 -14.83 -21.26
CA PHE A 5 -22.56 -14.43 -19.88
C PHE A 5 -23.21 -13.07 -19.65
N ILE A 6 -24.04 -12.96 -18.61
CA ILE A 6 -24.58 -11.68 -18.15
C ILE A 6 -23.58 -11.12 -17.14
N LEU A 7 -22.91 -10.02 -17.50
CA LEU A 7 -22.08 -9.25 -16.58
C LEU A 7 -22.96 -8.28 -15.82
N SER A 8 -23.37 -8.64 -14.60
CA SER A 8 -23.97 -7.70 -13.66
C SER A 8 -22.88 -7.04 -12.82
N PRO A 9 -22.86 -5.70 -12.66
CA PRO A 9 -21.89 -5.04 -11.80
C PRO A 9 -22.05 -5.52 -10.36
N LEU A 10 -20.91 -5.84 -9.72
CA LEU A 10 -20.87 -6.16 -8.30
C LEU A 10 -21.28 -4.91 -7.50
N SER A 11 -22.44 -4.96 -6.84
CA SER A 11 -22.84 -3.94 -5.89
C SER A 11 -22.20 -4.24 -4.53
N PHE A 12 -21.02 -3.67 -4.28
CA PHE A 12 -20.39 -3.74 -2.96
C PHE A 12 -21.13 -2.83 -1.98
N ARG A 13 -21.65 -3.41 -0.90
CA ARG A 13 -22.21 -2.64 0.22
C ARG A 13 -21.09 -2.31 1.19
N PHE A 14 -20.87 -1.03 1.45
CA PHE A 14 -19.94 -0.55 2.46
C PHE A 14 -20.57 0.58 3.28
N GLN A 15 -19.96 0.96 4.39
CA GLN A 15 -20.36 2.09 5.21
C GLN A 15 -19.17 3.04 5.39
N PRO A 16 -19.40 4.33 5.73
CA PRO A 16 -18.30 5.20 6.17
C PRO A 16 -17.50 4.52 7.29
N GLY A 17 -16.18 4.46 7.14
CA GLY A 17 -15.28 3.72 8.04
C GLY A 17 -15.01 2.26 7.64
N SER A 18 -15.64 1.75 6.58
CA SER A 18 -15.24 0.47 5.98
C SER A 18 -13.84 0.53 5.37
N VAL A 19 -13.15 -0.61 5.35
CA VAL A 19 -11.82 -0.79 4.77
C VAL A 19 -11.94 -1.67 3.53
N ALA A 20 -11.31 -1.25 2.43
CA ALA A 20 -11.11 -2.06 1.24
C ALA A 20 -9.76 -2.77 1.31
N GLU A 21 -9.74 -4.06 1.00
CA GLU A 21 -8.53 -4.86 0.87
C GLU A 21 -8.20 -5.03 -0.61
N ILE A 22 -7.03 -4.58 -1.02
CA ILE A 22 -6.53 -4.71 -2.39
C ILE A 22 -5.35 -5.67 -2.37
N LEU A 23 -5.48 -6.80 -3.07
CA LEU A 23 -4.37 -7.72 -3.30
C LEU A 23 -3.55 -7.20 -4.50
N PRO A 24 -2.29 -6.79 -4.31
CA PRO A 24 -1.46 -6.34 -5.42
C PRO A 24 -0.81 -7.51 -6.14
N GLU A 25 -0.26 -7.21 -7.31
CA GLU A 25 0.55 -8.13 -8.11
C GLU A 25 1.97 -7.57 -8.25
N ASN A 26 2.95 -8.47 -8.31
CA ASN A 26 4.31 -8.11 -8.65
C ASN A 26 4.40 -7.73 -10.14
N CYS A 27 5.28 -6.79 -10.46
CA CYS A 27 5.43 -6.36 -11.85
C CYS A 27 6.09 -7.46 -12.70
N ALA A 28 5.66 -7.56 -13.96
CA ALA A 28 6.14 -8.61 -14.87
C ALA A 28 7.66 -8.56 -15.09
N GLU A 29 8.24 -7.35 -15.15
CA GLU A 29 9.68 -7.18 -15.34
C GLU A 29 10.51 -7.76 -14.18
N ASP A 30 10.05 -7.59 -12.95
CA ASP A 30 10.75 -8.10 -11.77
C ASP A 30 10.57 -9.62 -11.63
N VAL A 31 9.42 -10.16 -12.01
CA VAL A 31 9.20 -11.62 -12.11
C VAL A 31 10.17 -12.24 -13.13
N GLU A 32 10.36 -11.60 -14.28
CA GLU A 32 11.34 -12.04 -15.27
C GLU A 32 12.78 -11.97 -14.76
N LYS A 33 13.14 -10.91 -14.01
CA LYS A 33 14.46 -10.80 -13.37
C LYS A 33 14.67 -11.95 -12.38
N LEU A 34 13.69 -12.24 -11.53
CA LEU A 34 13.74 -13.35 -10.58
C LEU A 34 14.00 -14.68 -11.29
N PHE A 35 13.24 -14.98 -12.35
CA PHE A 35 13.38 -16.23 -13.09
C PHE A 35 14.74 -16.38 -13.76
N LYS A 36 15.32 -15.29 -14.26
CA LYS A 36 16.68 -15.31 -14.80
C LYS A 36 17.72 -15.58 -13.71
N LEU A 37 17.62 -14.91 -12.56
CA LEU A 37 18.55 -15.09 -11.44
C LEU A 37 18.50 -16.53 -10.91
N MET A 38 17.30 -17.08 -10.72
CA MET A 38 17.10 -18.43 -10.19
C MET A 38 17.21 -19.53 -11.24
N LYS A 39 17.45 -19.18 -12.51
CA LYS A 39 17.53 -20.10 -13.65
C LYS A 39 16.24 -20.91 -13.86
N TRP A 40 15.10 -20.28 -13.62
CA TRP A 40 13.75 -20.87 -13.78
C TRP A 40 13.05 -20.44 -15.07
N THR A 41 13.73 -19.77 -15.99
CA THR A 41 13.10 -19.25 -17.23
C THR A 41 12.34 -20.34 -18.01
N ASP A 42 12.93 -21.51 -18.21
CA ASP A 42 12.30 -22.63 -18.94
C ASP A 42 11.21 -23.37 -18.13
N LEU A 43 11.13 -23.08 -16.83
CA LEU A 43 10.17 -23.65 -15.89
C LEU A 43 8.98 -22.72 -15.64
N SER A 44 9.14 -21.43 -15.97
CA SER A 44 8.24 -20.34 -15.56
C SER A 44 6.77 -20.54 -15.95
N ASP A 45 6.54 -21.10 -17.14
CA ASP A 45 5.21 -21.30 -17.74
C ASP A 45 4.73 -22.76 -17.66
N GLN A 46 5.47 -23.64 -16.98
CA GLN A 46 5.02 -25.01 -16.71
C GLN A 46 3.93 -25.01 -15.64
N VAL A 47 2.93 -25.85 -15.80
CA VAL A 47 1.85 -26.01 -14.82
C VAL A 47 2.28 -27.00 -13.75
N TYR A 48 2.27 -26.54 -12.50
CA TYR A 48 2.57 -27.34 -11.31
C TYR A 48 1.29 -27.63 -10.53
N ARG A 49 1.27 -28.78 -9.87
CA ARG A 49 0.24 -29.14 -8.89
C ARG A 49 0.77 -28.84 -7.49
N LEU A 50 0.04 -28.02 -6.74
CA LEU A 50 0.35 -27.69 -5.36
C LEU A 50 -0.25 -28.75 -4.44
N SER A 51 0.60 -29.40 -3.65
CA SER A 51 0.21 -30.40 -2.65
C SER A 51 1.12 -30.32 -1.44
N TYR A 52 0.57 -30.55 -0.25
CA TYR A 52 1.34 -30.68 0.98
C TYR A 52 2.13 -31.99 1.00
N TYR A 53 3.33 -31.95 1.60
CA TYR A 53 4.20 -33.13 1.72
C TYR A 53 3.62 -34.18 2.69
N ASP A 54 2.91 -33.72 3.73
CA ASP A 54 2.29 -34.59 4.71
C ASP A 54 0.90 -35.08 4.27
N SER A 55 0.59 -36.31 4.68
CA SER A 55 -0.71 -36.98 4.48
C SER A 55 -1.89 -36.31 5.22
N ILE A 56 -1.65 -35.23 5.96
CA ILE A 56 -2.71 -34.43 6.58
C ILE A 56 -3.20 -33.46 5.52
N GLN A 57 -4.39 -33.74 4.99
CA GLN A 57 -5.06 -32.92 3.99
C GLN A 57 -5.36 -31.54 4.60
N GLN A 58 -4.45 -30.58 4.38
CA GLN A 58 -4.69 -29.18 4.66
C GLN A 58 -5.25 -28.52 3.41
N ASP A 59 -6.23 -27.63 3.60
CA ASP A 59 -6.74 -26.82 2.52
C ASP A 59 -5.68 -25.79 2.12
N LEU A 60 -5.53 -25.58 0.81
CA LEU A 60 -4.70 -24.48 0.29
C LEU A 60 -5.21 -23.13 0.82
N PRO A 61 -4.32 -22.11 0.92
CA PRO A 61 -4.74 -20.77 1.30
C PRO A 61 -5.94 -20.28 0.46
N VAL A 62 -6.81 -19.50 1.09
CA VAL A 62 -8.02 -18.98 0.44
C VAL A 62 -7.66 -18.24 -0.85
N GLY A 63 -8.31 -18.63 -1.95
CA GLY A 63 -8.10 -18.06 -3.28
C GLY A 63 -7.01 -18.73 -4.11
N TRP A 64 -6.26 -19.69 -3.55
CA TRP A 64 -5.27 -20.45 -4.32
C TRP A 64 -5.93 -21.61 -5.07
N THR A 65 -5.49 -21.81 -6.31
CA THR A 65 -5.83 -22.98 -7.12
C THR A 65 -4.80 -24.08 -6.91
N GLU A 66 -5.25 -25.33 -7.00
CA GLU A 66 -4.39 -26.52 -6.94
C GLU A 66 -3.38 -26.56 -8.10
N TYR A 67 -3.73 -25.99 -9.25
CA TYR A 67 -2.84 -25.92 -10.41
C TYR A 67 -2.48 -24.48 -10.69
N ALA A 68 -1.20 -24.21 -10.87
CA ALA A 68 -0.69 -22.88 -11.21
C ALA A 68 0.66 -22.99 -11.93
N THR A 69 0.98 -22.00 -12.75
CA THR A 69 2.34 -21.83 -13.26
C THR A 69 3.23 -21.14 -12.22
N LEU A 70 4.54 -21.31 -12.36
CA LEU A 70 5.49 -20.60 -11.50
C LEU A 70 5.35 -19.08 -11.65
N ARG A 71 5.06 -18.61 -12.88
CA ARG A 71 4.71 -17.22 -13.19
C ARG A 71 3.50 -16.75 -12.38
N GLU A 72 2.38 -17.46 -12.41
CA GLU A 72 1.18 -17.09 -11.65
C GLU A 72 1.46 -17.01 -10.15
N ILE A 73 2.26 -17.95 -9.62
CA ILE A 73 2.65 -17.99 -8.21
C ILE A 73 3.45 -16.73 -7.84
N PHE A 74 4.49 -16.38 -8.60
CA PHE A 74 5.32 -15.22 -8.30
C PHE A 74 4.70 -13.88 -8.72
N THR A 75 3.69 -13.87 -9.59
CA THR A 75 2.92 -12.65 -9.90
C THR A 75 1.97 -12.29 -8.77
N SER A 76 1.27 -13.27 -8.17
CA SER A 76 0.09 -12.98 -7.33
C SER A 76 0.10 -13.60 -5.93
N ARG A 77 1.02 -14.52 -5.63
CA ARG A 77 1.00 -15.31 -4.39
C ARG A 77 2.20 -15.08 -3.48
N LEU A 78 3.41 -15.03 -4.04
CA LEU A 78 4.67 -14.90 -3.28
C LEU A 78 5.29 -13.51 -3.45
N ASP A 79 5.76 -12.93 -2.34
CA ASP A 79 6.30 -11.58 -2.25
C ASP A 79 7.83 -11.62 -2.21
N PHE A 80 8.44 -11.66 -3.39
CA PHE A 80 9.90 -11.57 -3.56
C PHE A 80 10.41 -10.12 -3.58
N MET A 81 9.52 -9.14 -3.36
CA MET A 81 9.86 -7.73 -3.19
C MET A 81 9.88 -7.32 -1.71
N ALA A 82 9.48 -8.22 -0.81
CA ALA A 82 9.55 -7.99 0.63
C ALA A 82 11.00 -7.79 1.11
N VAL A 83 11.16 -7.03 2.20
CA VAL A 83 12.44 -6.93 2.91
C VAL A 83 12.71 -8.27 3.60
N PRO A 84 13.83 -8.95 3.29
CA PRO A 84 14.09 -10.28 3.82
C PRO A 84 14.34 -10.24 5.32
N GLY A 85 13.75 -11.20 6.04
CA GLY A 85 14.06 -11.45 7.44
C GLY A 85 15.21 -12.44 7.61
N ARG A 86 15.63 -12.64 8.86
CA ARG A 86 16.70 -13.60 9.22
C ARG A 86 16.45 -15.01 8.66
N SER A 87 15.21 -15.51 8.73
CA SER A 87 14.86 -16.83 8.20
C SER A 87 15.09 -16.98 6.70
N PHE A 88 14.85 -15.94 5.91
CA PHE A 88 15.15 -15.97 4.47
C PHE A 88 16.65 -16.07 4.23
N ILE A 89 17.44 -15.26 4.95
CA ILE A 89 18.91 -15.24 4.83
C ILE A 89 19.51 -16.60 5.25
N ASP A 90 18.96 -17.19 6.30
CA ASP A 90 19.34 -18.52 6.79
C ASP A 90 19.12 -19.60 5.72
N TRP A 91 17.90 -19.66 5.17
CA TRP A 91 17.59 -20.53 4.02
C TRP A 91 18.52 -20.30 2.84
N LEU A 92 18.74 -19.04 2.49
CA LEU A 92 19.59 -18.68 1.35
C LEU A 92 21.01 -19.21 1.53
N SER A 93 21.56 -19.17 2.75
CA SER A 93 22.90 -19.69 3.06
C SER A 93 23.05 -21.19 2.72
N HIS A 94 22.00 -21.99 2.87
CA HIS A 94 22.00 -23.41 2.52
C HIS A 94 21.92 -23.66 1.01
N PHE A 95 21.42 -22.70 0.25
CA PHE A 95 21.25 -22.77 -1.21
C PHE A 95 22.35 -22.04 -1.97
N THR A 96 23.38 -21.56 -1.27
CA THR A 96 24.50 -20.78 -1.81
C THR A 96 25.74 -21.66 -1.95
N SER A 97 26.36 -21.63 -3.12
CA SER A 97 27.47 -22.53 -3.47
C SER A 97 28.85 -21.90 -3.28
N ASP A 98 28.96 -20.57 -3.39
CA ASP A 98 30.22 -19.85 -3.17
C ASP A 98 30.53 -19.76 -1.66
N PRO A 99 31.72 -20.20 -1.21
CA PRO A 99 32.05 -20.21 0.21
C PRO A 99 32.03 -18.83 0.88
N MET A 100 32.44 -17.77 0.17
CA MET A 100 32.47 -16.42 0.73
C MET A 100 31.06 -15.84 0.85
N GLU A 101 30.22 -16.05 -0.16
CA GLU A 101 28.80 -15.69 -0.11
C GLU A 101 28.09 -16.42 1.03
N THR A 102 28.31 -17.74 1.17
CA THR A 102 27.72 -18.56 2.23
C THR A 102 28.17 -18.11 3.63
N GLU A 103 29.47 -17.88 3.83
CA GLU A 103 30.01 -17.37 5.10
C GLU A 103 29.37 -16.03 5.46
N ARG A 104 29.25 -15.10 4.50
CA ARG A 104 28.62 -13.80 4.75
C ARG A 104 27.15 -13.91 5.14
N LEU A 105 26.39 -14.81 4.50
CA LEU A 105 24.98 -15.06 4.85
C LEU A 105 24.87 -15.67 6.26
N GLN A 106 25.78 -16.57 6.63
CA GLN A 106 25.83 -17.16 7.97
C GLN A 106 26.22 -16.14 9.03
N GLU A 107 27.15 -15.23 8.73
CA GLU A 107 27.51 -14.11 9.61
C GLU A 107 26.27 -13.25 9.94
N PHE A 108 25.47 -12.88 8.94
CA PHE A 108 24.22 -12.15 9.17
C PHE A 108 23.23 -12.88 10.08
N CYS A 109 23.25 -14.21 10.07
CA CYS A 109 22.40 -15.04 10.92
C CYS A 109 22.98 -15.27 12.33
N SER A 110 24.24 -14.90 12.60
CA SER A 110 24.87 -15.01 13.91
C SER A 110 24.25 -14.04 14.94
N ILE A 111 24.65 -14.17 16.20
CA ILE A 111 24.19 -13.26 17.27
C ILE A 111 24.83 -11.89 17.08
N GLU A 112 26.11 -11.88 16.72
CA GLU A 112 26.94 -10.70 16.50
C GLU A 112 26.53 -9.94 15.22
N GLY A 113 26.00 -10.64 14.22
CA GLY A 113 25.63 -10.07 12.92
C GLY A 113 24.21 -9.49 12.82
N GLN A 114 23.46 -9.38 13.92
CA GLN A 114 22.09 -8.86 13.90
C GLN A 114 22.01 -7.39 13.45
N ASP A 115 22.94 -6.57 13.94
CA ASP A 115 23.01 -5.15 13.58
C ASP A 115 23.46 -4.98 12.11
N ASP A 116 24.44 -5.78 11.68
CA ASP A 116 24.87 -5.85 10.29
C ASP A 116 23.72 -6.22 9.34
N LEU A 117 22.92 -7.23 9.72
CA LEU A 117 21.75 -7.63 8.95
C LEU A 117 20.70 -6.50 8.91
N PHE A 118 20.51 -5.78 10.01
CA PHE A 118 19.59 -4.62 10.06
C PHE A 118 20.05 -3.49 9.13
N GLU A 119 21.33 -3.14 9.17
CA GLU A 119 21.96 -2.13 8.32
C GLU A 119 21.94 -2.54 6.85
N TYR A 120 22.08 -3.83 6.56
CA TYR A 120 22.01 -4.38 5.21
C TYR A 120 20.57 -4.46 4.67
N THR A 121 19.58 -4.88 5.46
CA THR A 121 18.20 -5.11 4.96
C THR A 121 17.26 -3.97 5.30
N LYS A 122 16.95 -3.80 6.59
CA LYS A 122 15.85 -2.95 7.07
C LYS A 122 16.13 -1.47 6.86
N ARG A 123 17.37 -1.02 7.07
CA ARG A 123 17.71 0.40 6.94
C ARG A 123 17.56 0.94 5.51
N PRO A 124 18.11 0.29 4.47
CA PRO A 124 17.88 0.70 3.08
C PRO A 124 16.56 0.18 2.50
N ARG A 125 15.83 -0.69 3.22
CA ARG A 125 14.68 -1.47 2.72
C ARG A 125 15.04 -2.34 1.51
N ARG A 126 16.22 -2.97 1.56
CA ARG A 126 16.69 -3.89 0.52
C ARG A 126 15.72 -5.06 0.40
N THR A 127 15.31 -5.37 -0.82
CA THR A 127 14.33 -6.39 -1.18
C THR A 127 14.97 -7.77 -1.37
N ILE A 128 14.18 -8.83 -1.29
CA ILE A 128 14.63 -10.20 -1.61
C ILE A 128 15.25 -10.26 -3.01
N LEU A 129 14.64 -9.64 -4.03
CA LEU A 129 15.19 -9.61 -5.38
C LEU A 129 16.60 -8.99 -5.46
N GLU A 130 16.84 -7.91 -4.71
CA GLU A 130 18.15 -7.26 -4.65
C GLU A 130 19.17 -8.17 -3.95
N VAL A 131 18.80 -8.82 -2.84
CA VAL A 131 19.66 -9.81 -2.18
C VAL A 131 20.04 -10.93 -3.15
N LEU A 132 19.06 -11.51 -3.86
CA LEU A 132 19.33 -12.56 -4.86
C LEU A 132 20.19 -12.07 -6.04
N SER A 133 20.18 -10.77 -6.33
CA SER A 133 21.04 -10.17 -7.36
C SER A 133 22.49 -10.01 -6.90
N GLU A 134 22.72 -9.84 -5.60
CA GLU A 134 24.03 -9.73 -4.96
C GLU A 134 24.68 -11.11 -4.74
N PHE A 135 23.91 -12.09 -4.23
CA PHE A 135 24.36 -13.46 -3.97
C PHE A 135 24.09 -14.40 -5.15
N LYS A 136 24.90 -14.28 -6.20
CA LYS A 136 24.64 -14.90 -7.51
C LYS A 136 24.87 -16.41 -7.54
N SER A 137 25.62 -16.95 -6.58
CA SER A 137 25.82 -18.39 -6.47
C SER A 137 24.63 -19.11 -5.81
N ALA A 138 23.68 -18.36 -5.26
CA ALA A 138 22.47 -18.90 -4.67
C ALA A 138 21.51 -19.44 -5.73
N THR A 139 20.96 -20.63 -5.50
CA THR A 139 19.90 -21.21 -6.35
C THR A 139 18.91 -21.94 -5.47
N ILE A 140 17.74 -21.33 -5.27
CA ILE A 140 16.67 -21.90 -4.44
C ILE A 140 16.00 -23.04 -5.23
N PRO A 141 15.81 -24.24 -4.66
CA PRO A 141 15.05 -25.30 -5.31
C PRO A 141 13.54 -25.01 -5.26
N LEU A 142 12.79 -25.43 -6.29
CA LEU A 142 11.36 -25.14 -6.40
C LEU A 142 10.53 -25.67 -5.22
N ASP A 143 10.93 -26.79 -4.62
CA ASP A 143 10.22 -27.40 -3.49
C ASP A 143 10.22 -26.50 -2.23
N TYR A 144 11.15 -25.53 -2.14
CA TYR A 144 11.31 -24.66 -0.98
C TYR A 144 10.70 -23.26 -1.18
N ILE A 145 10.12 -22.94 -2.34
CA ILE A 145 9.67 -21.56 -2.62
C ILE A 145 8.62 -21.07 -1.62
N HIS A 146 7.80 -21.96 -1.08
CA HIS A 146 6.76 -21.61 -0.10
C HIS A 146 7.31 -21.42 1.32
N ASP A 147 8.48 -21.99 1.63
CA ASP A 147 9.16 -21.81 2.91
C ASP A 147 10.07 -20.58 2.91
N VAL A 148 10.65 -20.28 1.74
CA VAL A 148 11.63 -19.20 1.57
C VAL A 148 10.94 -17.86 1.31
N PHE A 149 9.98 -17.80 0.40
CA PHE A 149 9.35 -16.54 0.01
C PHE A 149 8.08 -16.29 0.83
N PRO A 150 7.92 -15.10 1.43
CA PRO A 150 6.70 -14.75 2.13
C PRO A 150 5.51 -14.63 1.17
N GLN A 151 4.29 -14.77 1.69
CA GLN A 151 3.09 -14.55 0.88
C GLN A 151 2.78 -13.05 0.71
N ILE A 152 2.25 -12.68 -0.46
CA ILE A 152 1.71 -11.34 -0.71
C ILE A 152 0.52 -11.10 0.23
N ARG A 153 0.59 -10.01 0.99
CA ARG A 153 -0.50 -9.61 1.88
C ARG A 153 -1.44 -8.61 1.19
N PRO A 154 -2.76 -8.68 1.40
CA PRO A 154 -3.65 -7.60 0.99
C PRO A 154 -3.25 -6.27 1.66
N ARG A 155 -3.39 -5.17 0.92
CA ARG A 155 -3.17 -3.81 1.43
C ARG A 155 -4.53 -3.21 1.79
N GLN A 156 -4.65 -2.71 3.02
CA GLN A 156 -5.86 -2.13 3.56
C GLN A 156 -5.93 -0.63 3.28
N PHE A 157 -7.04 -0.17 2.71
CA PHE A 157 -7.31 1.23 2.43
C PHE A 157 -8.67 1.64 3.03
N SER A 158 -8.71 2.73 3.79
CA SER A 158 -9.97 3.29 4.27
C SER A 158 -10.81 3.77 3.09
N ILE A 159 -12.07 3.34 3.01
CA ILE A 159 -12.97 3.82 1.98
C ILE A 159 -13.34 5.27 2.30
N ALA A 160 -12.74 6.21 1.57
CA ALA A 160 -12.92 7.65 1.74
C ALA A 160 -14.17 8.22 1.03
N SER A 161 -15.17 7.38 0.75
CA SER A 161 -16.42 7.79 0.10
C SER A 161 -17.63 7.37 0.92
N SER A 162 -18.77 8.02 0.67
CA SER A 162 -20.07 7.64 1.26
C SER A 162 -20.98 7.13 0.15
N PRO A 163 -21.65 5.97 0.34
CA PRO A 163 -22.60 5.44 -0.63
C PRO A 163 -23.99 6.12 -0.54
N LYS A 164 -24.17 7.09 0.36
CA LYS A 164 -25.42 7.85 0.47
C LYS A 164 -25.59 8.74 -0.77
N GLU A 165 -26.81 8.81 -1.30
CA GLU A 165 -27.16 9.69 -2.43
C GLU A 165 -26.94 11.17 -2.09
N ASN A 166 -27.28 11.57 -0.86
CA ASN A 166 -27.02 12.91 -0.33
C ASN A 166 -25.64 12.95 0.34
N LYS A 167 -24.59 13.01 -0.48
CA LYS A 167 -23.22 13.27 0.02
C LYS A 167 -23.22 14.63 0.70
N ARG A 168 -22.85 14.66 1.98
CA ARG A 168 -22.59 15.89 2.72
C ARG A 168 -21.09 16.02 2.89
N TYR A 169 -20.55 17.10 2.38
CA TYR A 169 -19.14 17.42 2.47
C TYR A 169 -18.89 18.47 3.56
N VAL A 170 -17.63 18.65 3.92
CA VAL A 170 -17.23 19.62 4.94
C VAL A 170 -17.67 21.04 4.56
N GLN A 171 -17.55 21.42 3.28
CA GLN A 171 -18.04 22.71 2.78
C GLN A 171 -19.54 22.92 3.00
N ASP A 172 -20.36 21.87 2.89
CA ASP A 172 -21.81 21.96 3.12
C ASP A 172 -22.10 22.20 4.60
N LEU A 173 -21.37 21.50 5.49
CA LEU A 173 -21.49 21.64 6.93
C LEU A 173 -21.02 23.02 7.43
N ILE A 174 -19.98 23.59 6.81
CA ILE A 174 -19.49 24.93 7.11
C ILE A 174 -20.57 25.97 6.82
N VAL A 175 -21.25 25.87 5.68
CA VAL A 175 -22.32 26.79 5.31
C VAL A 175 -23.54 26.61 6.22
N GLU A 176 -23.93 25.38 6.55
CA GLU A 176 -25.04 25.11 7.47
C GLU A 176 -24.79 25.63 8.89
N ASN A 177 -23.54 25.61 9.34
CA ASN A 177 -23.13 26.09 10.66
C ASN A 177 -22.44 27.46 10.59
N SER A 178 -22.77 28.28 9.57
CA SER A 178 -22.05 29.52 9.25
C SER A 178 -21.90 30.46 10.44
N ALA A 179 -22.94 30.63 11.25
CA ALA A 179 -22.90 31.51 12.43
C ALA A 179 -21.85 31.05 13.46
N LEU A 180 -21.80 29.75 13.73
CA LEU A 180 -20.84 29.15 14.66
C LEU A 180 -19.41 29.26 14.11
N VAL A 181 -19.24 28.93 12.82
CA VAL A 181 -17.94 29.03 12.15
C VAL A 181 -17.42 30.48 12.18
N TRP A 182 -18.28 31.46 11.88
CA TRP A 182 -17.93 32.88 11.97
C TRP A 182 -17.54 33.30 13.39
N GLU A 183 -18.29 32.88 14.41
CA GLU A 183 -17.97 33.15 15.81
C GLU A 183 -16.55 32.65 16.16
N TYR A 184 -16.22 31.41 15.77
CA TYR A 184 -14.90 30.87 16.02
C TYR A 184 -13.79 31.61 15.26
N MET A 185 -14.03 31.94 13.99
CA MET A 185 -13.05 32.62 13.13
C MET A 185 -12.79 34.07 13.57
N ALA A 186 -13.85 34.85 13.71
CA ALA A 186 -13.77 36.31 13.88
C ALA A 186 -13.73 36.75 15.35
N VAL A 187 -14.42 36.03 16.24
CA VAL A 187 -14.57 36.44 17.64
C VAL A 187 -13.62 35.68 18.55
N ARG A 188 -13.56 34.35 18.42
CA ARG A 188 -12.76 33.50 19.31
C ARG A 188 -11.32 33.28 18.83
N ASN A 189 -10.95 33.84 17.68
CA ASN A 189 -9.60 33.77 17.11
C ASN A 189 -9.07 32.33 16.98
N ALA A 190 -9.95 31.41 16.58
CA ALA A 190 -9.63 30.00 16.41
C ALA A 190 -8.65 29.78 15.24
N SER A 191 -7.90 28.69 15.30
CA SER A 191 -7.10 28.21 14.17
C SER A 191 -7.89 27.17 13.37
N ILE A 192 -7.76 27.23 12.04
CA ILE A 192 -8.38 26.32 11.08
C ILE A 192 -7.28 25.52 10.39
N PHE A 193 -7.48 24.20 10.31
CA PHE A 193 -6.61 23.27 9.61
C PHE A 193 -7.41 22.55 8.54
N ILE A 194 -6.94 22.61 7.30
CA ILE A 194 -7.52 21.91 6.16
C ILE A 194 -6.57 20.77 5.79
N SER A 195 -7.05 19.53 5.86
CA SER A 195 -6.23 18.35 5.59
C SER A 195 -6.97 17.35 4.71
N GLY A 196 -6.33 16.90 3.62
CA GLY A 196 -6.95 15.99 2.66
C GLY A 196 -6.26 15.95 1.29
N SER A 197 -6.96 15.34 0.33
CA SER A 197 -6.49 15.26 -1.06
C SER A 197 -6.35 16.66 -1.67
N ALA A 198 -5.18 16.93 -2.24
CA ALA A 198 -4.89 18.16 -2.95
C ALA A 198 -5.81 18.33 -4.17
N GLY A 199 -6.05 19.59 -4.57
CA GLY A 199 -6.91 19.92 -5.70
C GLY A 199 -8.24 20.54 -5.29
N GLU A 200 -9.35 19.81 -5.46
CA GLU A 200 -10.70 20.39 -5.33
C GLU A 200 -11.19 20.51 -3.90
N MET A 201 -10.76 19.62 -2.99
CA MET A 201 -11.18 19.64 -1.58
C MET A 201 -10.81 20.95 -0.86
N PRO A 202 -9.53 21.39 -0.81
CA PRO A 202 -9.16 22.61 -0.10
C PRO A 202 -9.80 23.86 -0.71
N LYS A 203 -9.92 23.93 -2.05
CA LYS A 203 -10.62 25.02 -2.74
C LYS A 203 -12.09 25.13 -2.33
N GLY A 204 -12.78 23.99 -2.25
CA GLY A 204 -14.18 23.92 -1.81
C GLY A 204 -14.36 24.41 -0.37
N VAL A 205 -13.47 23.98 0.55
CA VAL A 205 -13.49 24.43 1.94
C VAL A 205 -13.21 25.93 2.06
N ARG A 206 -12.18 26.45 1.36
CA ARG A 206 -11.89 27.90 1.32
C ARG A 206 -13.07 28.71 0.80
N SER A 207 -13.70 28.26 -0.28
CA SER A 207 -14.88 28.95 -0.85
C SER A 207 -16.03 28.99 0.16
N ALA A 208 -16.27 27.90 0.90
CA ALA A 208 -17.28 27.89 1.95
C ALA A 208 -16.96 28.87 3.10
N LEU A 209 -15.70 28.95 3.54
CA LEU A 209 -15.29 29.92 4.56
C LEU A 209 -15.49 31.37 4.09
N LYS A 210 -15.17 31.68 2.82
CA LYS A 210 -15.45 33.00 2.23
C LYS A 210 -16.95 33.32 2.23
N ASN A 211 -17.79 32.34 1.90
CA ASN A 211 -19.25 32.51 1.97
C ASN A 211 -19.73 32.80 3.39
N VAL A 212 -19.10 32.20 4.41
CA VAL A 212 -19.37 32.52 5.82
C VAL A 212 -18.98 33.96 6.14
N CYS A 213 -17.82 34.43 5.70
CA CYS A 213 -17.38 35.81 5.87
C CYS A 213 -18.36 36.82 5.27
N VAL A 214 -18.88 36.55 4.06
CA VAL A 214 -19.87 37.41 3.41
C VAL A 214 -21.21 37.36 4.15
N GLY A 215 -21.73 36.16 4.40
CA GLY A 215 -23.09 35.98 4.93
C GLY A 215 -23.25 36.36 6.41
N GLN A 216 -22.22 36.12 7.24
CA GLN A 216 -22.28 36.35 8.69
C GLN A 216 -21.45 37.55 9.12
N GLY A 217 -20.33 37.80 8.43
CA GLY A 217 -19.45 38.93 8.72
C GLY A 217 -19.87 40.24 8.04
N GLY A 218 -20.80 40.19 7.08
CA GLY A 218 -21.24 41.36 6.31
C GLY A 218 -20.15 41.93 5.39
N LEU A 219 -19.12 41.13 5.07
CA LEU A 219 -18.06 41.51 4.15
C LEU A 219 -18.55 41.39 2.70
N ASP A 220 -17.99 42.18 1.79
CA ASP A 220 -18.10 41.91 0.37
C ASP A 220 -17.11 40.81 -0.06
N GLN A 221 -17.14 40.42 -1.33
CA GLN A 221 -16.29 39.33 -1.84
C GLN A 221 -14.81 39.64 -1.68
N THR A 222 -14.41 40.89 -1.99
CA THR A 222 -13.02 41.34 -1.82
C THR A 222 -12.60 41.31 -0.36
N GLY A 223 -13.44 41.81 0.55
CA GLY A 223 -13.17 41.77 1.99
C GLY A 223 -13.11 40.36 2.55
N ALA A 224 -13.90 39.42 2.01
CA ALA A 224 -13.84 38.01 2.38
C ALA A 224 -12.52 37.36 1.92
N ASP A 225 -12.04 37.69 0.71
CA ASP A 225 -10.73 37.25 0.21
C ASP A 225 -9.60 37.76 1.10
N GLU A 226 -9.55 39.07 1.35
CA GLU A 226 -8.55 39.70 2.22
C GLU A 226 -8.56 39.13 3.64
N PHE A 227 -9.75 38.82 4.18
CA PHE A 227 -9.88 38.24 5.51
C PHE A 227 -9.25 36.84 5.58
N ILE A 228 -9.52 35.99 4.59
CA ILE A 228 -8.97 34.63 4.52
C ILE A 228 -7.45 34.67 4.31
N GLU A 229 -6.97 35.51 3.40
CA GLU A 229 -5.51 35.71 3.19
C GLU A 229 -4.82 36.18 4.47
N ARG A 230 -5.44 37.09 5.21
CA ARG A 230 -4.92 37.53 6.50
C ARG A 230 -4.83 36.39 7.52
N LEU A 231 -5.80 35.49 7.57
CA LEU A 231 -5.73 34.32 8.45
C LEU A 231 -4.56 33.40 8.08
N GLU A 232 -4.24 33.25 6.80
CA GLU A 232 -3.09 32.47 6.34
C GLU A 232 -1.77 33.12 6.75
N VAL A 233 -1.63 34.43 6.50
CA VAL A 233 -0.43 35.20 6.89
C VAL A 233 -0.20 35.14 8.40
N LEU A 234 -1.27 35.14 9.19
CA LEU A 234 -1.20 35.01 10.65
C LEU A 234 -0.99 33.56 11.14
N GLY A 235 -0.90 32.58 10.22
CA GLY A 235 -0.79 31.16 10.54
C GLY A 235 -2.03 30.56 11.20
N LYS A 236 -3.17 31.26 11.12
CA LYS A 236 -4.48 30.88 11.67
C LYS A 236 -5.27 30.00 10.72
N LEU A 237 -4.99 30.03 9.43
CA LEU A 237 -5.48 29.06 8.46
C LEU A 237 -4.27 28.33 7.87
N GLN A 238 -4.23 27.00 8.02
CA GLN A 238 -3.15 26.17 7.50
C GLN A 238 -3.72 25.02 6.66
N GLU A 239 -3.04 24.71 5.56
CA GLU A 239 -3.43 23.65 4.66
C GLU A 239 -2.31 22.62 4.56
N ASP A 240 -2.65 21.36 4.83
CA ASP A 240 -1.75 20.21 4.70
C ASP A 240 -2.41 19.17 3.81
N THR A 241 -2.06 19.24 2.51
CA THR A 241 -2.72 18.42 1.48
C THR A 241 -1.71 17.53 0.77
N TRP A 242 -2.15 16.31 0.46
CA TRP A 242 -1.32 15.31 -0.22
C TRP A 242 -1.85 15.02 -1.63
N SER A 243 -0.92 14.78 -2.54
CA SER A 243 -1.15 14.34 -3.93
C SER A 243 -1.20 12.82 -4.03
#